data_AF-A0AAD4G855-F1
#
_entry.id   AF-A0AAD4G855-F1
#
_cell.length_a   1.000
_cell.length_b   1.000
_cell.length_c   1.000
_cell.angle_alpha   90.00
_cell.angle_beta   90.00
_cell.angle_gamma   90.00
#
_symmetry.space_group_name_H-M   'P 1'
#
loop_
_entity.id
_entity.type
_entity.pdbx_description
1 polymer ?
#
loop_
_entity_poly.entity_id
_entity_poly.type
_entity_poly.pdbx_seq_one_letter_code
_entity_poly.pdbx_strand_id
1 'polypeptide(L)'
;MKEWDSVFVTEIKKCGEALQRHECRPVCHKYGNEGRCRFLFPHEIVDASYFNPETNSTVLMCRDGNVNYFNPYILVFCRHNHDLKCILSGKGAKAAMFYISDYITKMGAKTYEMLTLLSRAV
;
A
#
# COMPACT_ATOMS: atom_id res chain seq x y z
N MET A 1 19.81 -17.79 21.69
CA MET A 1 18.82 -17.43 20.65
C MET A 1 18.30 -18.73 20.07
N LYS A 2 16.98 -18.94 19.98
CA LYS A 2 16.47 -20.23 19.48
C LYS A 2 16.77 -20.28 17.98
N GLU A 3 17.09 -21.46 17.45
CA GLU A 3 17.43 -21.66 16.02
C GLU A 3 16.40 -21.03 15.07
N TRP A 4 15.12 -21.11 15.47
CA TRP A 4 13.98 -20.46 14.81
C TRP A 4 14.17 -18.96 14.54
N ASP A 5 14.69 -18.19 15.50
CA ASP A 5 14.77 -16.73 15.39
C ASP A 5 15.71 -16.32 14.24
N SER A 6 16.83 -17.04 14.09
CA SER A 6 17.82 -16.81 13.04
C SER A 6 17.26 -17.13 11.64
N VAL A 7 16.55 -18.27 11.53
CA VAL A 7 15.88 -18.66 10.29
C VAL A 7 14.81 -17.62 9.93
N PHE A 8 14.00 -17.20 10.89
CA PHE A 8 12.93 -16.24 10.66
C PHE A 8 13.45 -14.88 10.18
N VAL A 9 14.49 -14.33 10.80
CA VAL A 9 15.15 -13.08 10.36
C VAL A 9 15.70 -13.21 8.94
N THR A 10 16.31 -14.36 8.62
CA THR A 10 16.83 -14.64 7.28
C THR A 10 15.70 -14.67 6.25
N GLU A 11 14.58 -15.33 6.57
CA GLU A 11 13.42 -15.39 5.68
C GLU A 11 12.77 -14.02 5.49
N ILE A 12 12.68 -13.18 6.53
CA ILE A 12 12.21 -11.79 6.40
C ILE A 12 13.06 -11.04 5.38
N LYS A 13 14.40 -11.13 5.47
CA LYS A 13 15.29 -10.42 4.55
C LYS A 13 15.11 -10.93 3.11
N LYS A 14 15.13 -12.24 2.90
CA LYS A 14 14.94 -12.84 1.56
C LYS A 14 13.60 -12.45 0.94
N CYS A 15 12.50 -12.62 1.69
CA CYS A 15 11.16 -12.28 1.23
C CYS A 15 10.99 -10.77 1.03
N GLY A 16 11.59 -9.94 1.87
CA GLY A 16 11.50 -8.48 1.77
C GLY A 16 12.13 -7.99 0.47
N GLU A 17 13.34 -8.48 0.17
CA GLU A 17 14.03 -8.17 -1.07
C GLU A 17 13.29 -8.70 -2.31
N ALA A 18 12.82 -9.95 -2.26
CA ALA A 18 12.20 -10.58 -3.43
C ALA A 18 10.77 -10.09 -3.71
N LEU A 19 10.00 -9.74 -2.67
CA LEU A 19 8.56 -9.53 -2.79
C LEU A 19 8.12 -8.09 -2.47
N GLN A 20 8.88 -7.36 -1.66
CA GLN A 20 8.48 -6.02 -1.20
C GLN A 20 9.28 -4.89 -1.85
N ARG A 21 10.44 -5.20 -2.46
CA ARG A 21 11.23 -4.20 -3.18
C ARG A 21 10.46 -3.67 -4.39
N HIS A 22 10.33 -2.35 -4.44
CA HIS A 22 9.73 -1.65 -5.54
C HIS A 22 10.76 -1.41 -6.64
N GLU A 23 10.35 -1.72 -7.87
CA GLU A 23 11.00 -1.29 -9.08
C GLU A 23 9.94 -0.62 -9.94
N CYS A 24 10.20 0.62 -10.38
CA CYS A 24 9.25 1.34 -11.20
C CYS A 24 9.01 0.61 -12.52
N ARG A 25 7.73 0.44 -12.87
CA ARG A 25 7.27 -0.18 -14.11
C ARG A 25 6.33 0.78 -14.83
N PRO A 26 5.97 0.55 -16.11
CA PRO A 26 5.06 1.44 -16.83
C PRO A 26 3.72 1.71 -16.11
N VAL A 27 3.23 0.77 -15.30
CA VAL A 27 2.04 0.95 -14.46
C VAL A 27 2.18 2.11 -13.44
N CYS A 28 3.40 2.39 -12.98
CA CYS A 28 3.72 3.45 -12.03
C CYS A 28 3.44 4.84 -12.59
N HIS A 29 3.48 4.99 -13.92
CA HIS A 29 3.32 6.28 -14.60
C HIS A 29 1.94 6.44 -15.25
N LYS A 30 1.02 5.51 -15.00
CA LYS A 30 -0.37 5.60 -15.47
C LYS A 30 -1.14 6.72 -14.77
N TYR A 31 -2.26 7.11 -15.38
CA TYR A 31 -3.23 8.07 -14.83
C TYR A 31 -2.63 9.45 -14.54
N GLY A 32 -1.83 9.97 -15.48
CA GLY A 32 -1.24 11.31 -15.37
C GLY A 32 -0.06 11.42 -14.41
N ASN A 33 0.60 10.30 -14.07
CA ASN A 33 1.80 10.29 -13.23
C ASN A 33 3.08 10.19 -14.08
N GLU A 34 3.14 10.96 -15.16
CA GLU A 34 4.35 11.07 -15.97
C GLU A 34 5.46 11.71 -15.12
N GLY A 35 6.64 11.09 -15.09
CA GLY A 35 7.79 11.57 -14.31
C GLY A 35 7.74 11.33 -12.80
N ARG A 36 6.69 10.69 -12.26
CA ARG A 36 6.65 10.29 -10.84
C ARG A 36 5.99 8.92 -10.64
N CYS A 37 6.37 8.21 -9.57
CA CYS A 37 5.70 6.96 -9.23
C CYS A 37 4.35 7.24 -8.56
N ARG A 38 3.24 6.80 -9.17
CA ARG A 38 1.88 6.92 -8.58
C ARG A 38 1.74 6.23 -7.21
N PHE A 39 2.63 5.28 -6.90
CA PHE A 39 2.64 4.56 -5.62
C PHE A 39 3.50 5.28 -4.57
N LEU A 40 3.97 6.50 -4.86
CA LEU A 40 4.71 7.37 -3.95
C LEU A 40 6.05 6.77 -3.50
N PHE A 41 6.75 6.15 -4.44
CA PHE A 41 8.14 5.72 -4.28
C PHE A 41 9.12 6.78 -4.84
N PRO A 42 10.29 6.98 -4.20
CA PRO A 42 10.67 6.38 -2.91
C PRO A 42 9.85 6.98 -1.75
N HIS A 43 9.58 6.17 -0.72
CA HIS A 43 9.04 6.65 0.54
C HIS A 43 10.07 7.54 1.26
N GLU A 44 9.55 8.44 2.10
CA GLU A 44 10.38 9.27 2.98
C GLU A 44 11.18 8.39 3.95
N ILE A 45 12.47 8.68 4.08
CA ILE A 45 13.34 8.02 5.06
C ILE A 45 13.10 8.66 6.42
N VAL A 46 12.82 7.83 7.42
CA VAL A 46 12.53 8.22 8.79
C VAL A 46 13.39 7.39 9.73
N ASP A 47 14.35 8.03 10.40
CA ASP A 47 15.35 7.34 11.23
C ASP A 47 14.76 6.63 12.45
N ALA A 48 13.73 7.23 13.05
CA ALA A 48 13.01 6.69 14.20
C ALA A 48 11.53 7.10 14.15
N SER A 49 10.65 6.18 14.56
CA SER A 49 9.21 6.46 14.65
C SER A 49 8.95 7.60 15.63
N TYR A 50 8.03 8.51 15.30
CA TYR A 50 7.66 9.63 16.15
C TYR A 50 6.18 9.98 15.98
N PHE A 51 5.65 10.73 16.95
CA PHE A 51 4.31 11.30 16.85
C PHE A 51 4.41 12.76 16.43
N ASN A 52 3.72 13.13 15.34
CA ASN A 52 3.59 14.51 14.90
C ASN A 52 2.34 15.13 15.54
N PRO A 53 2.49 16.11 16.46
CA PRO A 53 1.36 16.73 17.16
C PRO A 53 0.53 17.66 16.27
N GLU A 54 1.13 18.28 15.24
CA GLU A 54 0.42 19.21 14.35
C GLU A 54 -0.60 18.48 13.48
N THR A 55 -0.24 17.30 12.99
CA THR A 55 -1.09 16.46 12.13
C THR A 55 -1.84 15.39 12.92
N ASN A 56 -1.58 15.27 14.22
CA ASN A 56 -2.06 14.19 15.09
C ASN A 56 -1.82 12.82 14.43
N SER A 57 -0.59 12.56 14.00
CA SER A 57 -0.24 11.35 13.24
C SER A 57 0.99 10.66 13.79
N THR A 58 0.95 9.33 13.86
CA THR A 58 2.15 8.53 14.14
C THR A 58 2.88 8.24 12.83
N VAL A 59 4.15 8.67 12.74
CA VAL A 59 5.04 8.38 11.63
C VAL A 59 5.92 7.21 12.03
N LEU A 60 5.98 6.18 11.18
CA LEU A 60 6.79 4.99 11.42
C LEU A 60 8.16 5.14 10.79
N MET A 61 9.16 4.55 11.45
CA MET A 61 10.52 4.42 10.92
C MET A 61 10.52 3.79 9.52
N CYS A 62 11.29 4.36 8.61
CA CYS A 62 11.52 3.84 7.27
C CYS A 62 13.01 4.00 6.93
N ARG A 63 13.72 2.88 6.75
CA ARG A 63 15.16 2.88 6.45
C ARG A 63 15.51 2.61 4.99
N ASP A 64 14.54 2.13 4.21
CA ASP A 64 14.68 1.91 2.77
C ASP A 64 13.38 2.37 2.11
N GLY A 65 13.45 3.51 1.41
CA GLY A 65 12.30 4.13 0.76
C GLY A 65 11.78 3.33 -0.44
N ASN A 66 12.54 2.34 -0.93
CA ASN A 66 12.16 1.50 -2.07
C ASN A 66 11.60 0.13 -1.65
N VAL A 67 11.22 -0.04 -0.40
CA VAL A 67 10.58 -1.25 0.12
C VAL A 67 9.20 -0.89 0.66
N ASN A 68 8.19 -1.67 0.31
CA ASN A 68 6.85 -1.49 0.88
C ASN A 68 6.88 -1.63 2.39
N TYR A 69 5.97 -0.95 3.08
CA TYR A 69 5.72 -1.24 4.49
C TYR A 69 5.10 -2.62 4.62
N PHE A 70 5.73 -3.52 5.36
CA PHE A 70 5.28 -4.90 5.52
C PHE A 70 5.30 -5.33 6.98
N ASN A 71 4.50 -6.36 7.31
CA ASN A 71 4.58 -7.02 8.60
C ASN A 71 5.44 -8.28 8.47
N PRO A 72 6.48 -8.47 9.30
CA PRO A 72 7.39 -9.62 9.16
C PRO A 72 6.70 -10.99 9.19
N TYR A 73 5.66 -11.15 10.00
CA TYR A 73 4.91 -12.40 10.10
C TYR A 73 4.05 -12.63 8.85
N ILE A 74 3.28 -11.63 8.42
CA ILE A 74 2.48 -11.72 7.18
C ILE A 74 3.40 -12.03 5.99
N LEU A 75 4.57 -11.38 5.93
CA LEU A 75 5.53 -11.60 4.86
C LEU A 75 6.04 -13.05 4.82
N VAL A 76 6.50 -13.59 5.95
CA VAL A 76 7.09 -14.94 5.98
C VAL A 76 6.03 -16.02 5.77
N PHE A 77 4.83 -15.85 6.32
CA PHE A 77 3.76 -16.85 6.21
C PHE A 77 3.02 -16.80 4.88
N CYS A 78 2.76 -15.60 4.34
CA CYS A 78 1.95 -15.46 3.12
C CYS A 78 2.80 -15.31 1.85
N ARG A 79 4.06 -14.87 1.96
CA ARG A 79 5.05 -14.80 0.86
C ARG A 79 4.55 -14.11 -0.42
N HIS A 80 3.81 -13.02 -0.27
CA HIS A 80 3.40 -12.17 -1.39
C HIS A 80 3.60 -10.68 -1.09
N ASN A 81 3.59 -9.86 -2.14
CA ASN A 81 3.62 -8.40 -2.03
C ASN A 81 2.42 -7.90 -1.20
N HIS A 82 2.67 -7.00 -0.26
CA HIS A 82 1.64 -6.30 0.49
C HIS A 82 2.18 -4.95 0.99
N ASP A 83 1.35 -3.92 0.92
CA ASP A 83 1.67 -2.57 1.41
C ASP A 83 0.74 -2.24 2.58
N LEU A 84 1.30 -2.18 3.79
CA LEU A 84 0.57 -1.88 5.02
C LEU A 84 0.78 -0.43 5.41
N LYS A 85 -0.31 0.32 5.52
CA LYS A 85 -0.25 1.70 6.02
C LYS A 85 -0.92 1.82 7.37
N CYS A 86 -0.24 2.51 8.28
CA CYS A 86 -0.77 2.80 9.59
C CYS A 86 -1.71 4.02 9.51
N ILE A 87 -2.98 3.83 9.84
CA ILE A 87 -4.00 4.89 9.80
C ILE A 87 -4.27 5.34 11.24
N LEU A 88 -3.34 6.13 11.78
CA LEU A 88 -3.42 6.63 13.17
C LEU A 88 -3.66 8.14 13.25
N SER A 89 -4.04 8.79 12.15
CA SER A 89 -4.39 10.21 12.14
C SER A 89 -5.82 10.43 11.70
N GLY A 90 -6.47 11.49 12.22
CA GLY A 90 -7.83 11.84 11.84
C GLY A 90 -7.96 12.12 10.34
N LYS A 91 -6.94 12.76 9.74
CA LYS A 91 -6.89 13.02 8.29
C LYS A 91 -6.73 11.72 7.49
N GLY A 92 -5.83 10.83 7.91
CA GLY A 92 -5.61 9.53 7.28
C GLY A 92 -6.85 8.65 7.37
N ALA A 93 -7.50 8.62 8.53
CA ALA A 93 -8.74 7.88 8.76
C ALA A 93 -9.86 8.38 7.86
N LYS A 94 -10.07 9.70 7.76
CA LYS A 94 -11.08 10.28 6.88
C LYS A 94 -10.81 9.95 5.40
N ALA A 95 -9.56 10.05 4.95
CA ALA A 95 -9.17 9.71 3.59
C ALA A 95 -9.41 8.23 3.28
N ALA A 96 -9.02 7.34 4.20
CA ALA A 96 -9.26 5.90 4.08
C ALA A 96 -10.75 5.57 4.06
N MET A 97 -11.56 6.20 4.91
CA MET A 97 -13.02 6.04 4.90
C MET A 97 -13.61 6.41 3.55
N PHE A 98 -13.29 7.59 2.99
CA PHE A 98 -13.79 7.97 1.67
C PHE A 98 -13.34 7.01 0.57
N TYR A 99 -12.07 6.60 0.59
CA TYR A 99 -11.54 5.66 -0.39
C TYR A 99 -12.26 4.30 -0.33
N ILE A 100 -12.46 3.77 0.87
CA ILE A 100 -13.16 2.49 1.08
C ILE A 100 -14.63 2.63 0.67
N SER A 101 -15.30 3.71 1.10
CA SER A 101 -16.70 3.97 0.74
C SER A 101 -16.85 4.08 -0.77
N ASP A 102 -16.06 4.92 -1.45
CA ASP A 102 -16.10 5.08 -2.91
C ASP A 102 -15.89 3.75 -3.63
N TYR A 103 -14.95 2.92 -3.15
CA TYR A 103 -14.69 1.61 -3.72
C TYR A 103 -15.86 0.63 -3.53
N ILE A 104 -16.46 0.58 -2.33
CA ILE A 104 -17.61 -0.28 -2.04
C ILE A 104 -18.86 0.19 -2.79
N THR A 105 -19.09 1.49 -2.85
CA THR A 105 -20.27 2.09 -3.50
C THR A 105 -20.10 2.25 -5.00
N LYS A 106 -18.94 1.89 -5.57
CA LYS A 106 -18.67 1.99 -7.00
C LYS A 106 -19.73 1.19 -7.74
N MET A 107 -20.66 1.88 -8.40
CA MET A 107 -21.74 1.26 -9.16
C MET A 107 -21.14 0.23 -10.11
N GLY A 108 -21.49 -1.05 -9.91
CA GLY A 108 -20.88 -2.15 -10.64
C GLY A 108 -21.17 -2.13 -12.13
N ALA A 109 -22.31 -1.53 -12.52
CA ALA A 109 -22.70 -1.39 -13.92
C ALA A 109 -22.10 -0.12 -14.53
N LYS A 110 -21.28 -0.30 -15.55
CA LYS A 110 -20.79 0.82 -16.35
C LYS A 110 -21.94 1.41 -17.16
N THR A 111 -21.90 2.71 -17.45
CA THR A 111 -22.97 3.39 -18.19
C THR A 111 -23.32 2.71 -19.52
N TYR A 112 -22.34 2.13 -20.23
CA TYR A 112 -22.63 1.39 -21.46
C TYR A 112 -23.38 0.07 -21.23
N GLU A 113 -23.18 -0.59 -20.08
CA GLU A 113 -23.90 -1.81 -19.70
C GLU A 113 -25.36 -1.49 -19.42
N MET A 114 -25.60 -0.38 -18.70
CA MET A 114 -26.94 0.17 -18.48
C MET A 114 -27.62 0.53 -19.81
N LEU A 115 -26.91 1.20 -20.72
CA LEU A 115 -27.44 1.55 -22.05
C LEU A 115 -27.72 0.32 -22.91
N THR A 116 -26.89 -0.73 -22.83
CA THR A 116 -27.08 -2.00 -23.55
C THR A 116 -28.29 -2.78 -23.01
N LEU A 117 -28.51 -2.75 -21.70
CA LEU A 117 -29.70 -3.35 -21.09
C LEU A 117 -30.97 -2.58 -21.48
N LEU A 118 -30.93 -1.24 -21.47
CA LEU A 118 -32.03 -0.39 -21.92
C LEU A 118 -32.36 -0.62 -23.41
N SER A 119 -31.35 -0.75 -24.28
CA SER A 119 -31.57 -1.01 -25.72
C SER A 119 -32.14 -2.40 -26.02
N ARG A 120 -32.10 -3.33 -25.06
CA ARG A 120 -32.68 -4.68 -25.16
C ARG A 120 -34.04 -4.80 -24.49
N ALA A 121 -34.45 -3.79 -23.74
CA ALA A 121 -35.75 -3.74 -23.05
C ALA A 121 -36.85 -3.05 -23.87
N VAL A 122 -36.48 -2.48 -25.04
CA VAL A 122 -37.40 -1.89 -26.03
C VAL A 122 -37.56 -2.85 -27.20
#